data_AF-A0A0A8L4H9-F1
#
_entry.id   AF-A0A0A8L4H9-F1
#
_cell.length_a   1.000
_cell.length_b   1.000
_cell.length_c   1.000
_cell.angle_alpha   90.00
_cell.angle_beta   90.00
_cell.angle_gamma   90.00
#
_symmetry.space_group_name_H-M   'P 1'
#
loop_
_entity.id
_entity.type
_entity.pdbx_description
1 polymer ?
#
loop_
_entity_poly.entity_id
_entity_poly.type
_entity_poly.pdbx_seq_one_letter_code
_entity_poly.pdbx_strand_id
1 'polypeptide(L)'
;MSKGIAKSDGKVSVKPTVPDLRFEQTFRQSLKREALKQNKLTLSVADGSVIDPPITPYVVAKVVFKDVLLSPFLQGVALSLFYMAARPWLQHCREAGRNLTKRILSSLFGGDLIHRPPKAI
;
A
#
# COMPACT_ATOMS: atom_id res chain seq x y z
N MET A 1 64.46 -17.17 22.55
CA MET A 1 64.26 -16.15 21.49
C MET A 1 63.67 -16.91 20.30
N SER A 2 62.47 -16.66 19.78
CA SER A 2 61.91 -15.37 19.35
C SER A 2 60.38 -15.33 19.57
N LYS A 3 59.89 -14.19 20.05
CA LYS A 3 58.45 -13.87 20.12
C LYS A 3 57.98 -13.48 18.72
N GLY A 4 57.06 -14.27 18.15
CA GLY A 4 56.34 -13.91 16.92
C GLY A 4 55.37 -12.77 17.21
N ILE A 5 55.50 -11.70 16.45
CA ILE A 5 54.79 -10.43 16.57
C ILE A 5 53.31 -10.63 16.21
N ALA A 6 52.43 -10.27 17.13
CA ALA A 6 50.99 -10.23 16.93
C ALA A 6 50.63 -9.06 15.98
N LYS A 7 50.01 -9.37 14.85
CA LYS A 7 49.40 -8.37 13.97
C LYS A 7 47.92 -8.27 14.34
N SER A 8 47.59 -7.24 15.11
CA SER A 8 46.21 -6.85 15.42
C SER A 8 45.65 -6.10 14.22
N ASP A 9 44.96 -6.81 13.32
CA ASP A 9 44.19 -6.18 12.25
C ASP A 9 42.92 -5.58 12.86
N GLY A 10 42.97 -4.28 13.09
CA GLY A 10 41.85 -3.46 13.50
C GLY A 10 40.72 -3.53 12.48
N LYS A 11 39.76 -4.44 12.70
CA LYS A 11 38.47 -4.39 12.03
C LYS A 11 37.65 -3.27 12.65
N VAL A 12 37.65 -2.11 12.00
CA VAL A 12 36.63 -1.09 12.18
C VAL A 12 35.29 -1.74 11.82
N SER A 13 34.53 -2.11 12.85
CA SER A 13 33.16 -2.59 12.71
C SER A 13 32.27 -1.42 12.32
N VAL A 14 32.28 -1.08 11.03
CA VAL A 14 31.23 -0.27 10.43
C VAL A 14 29.98 -1.14 10.56
N LYS A 15 29.10 -0.78 11.49
CA LYS A 15 27.79 -1.41 11.67
C LYS A 15 27.12 -1.39 10.29
N PRO A 16 27.00 -2.52 9.57
CA PRO A 16 26.44 -2.49 8.24
C PRO A 16 25.02 -1.99 8.38
N THR A 17 24.68 -0.93 7.65
CA THR A 17 23.31 -0.46 7.48
C THR A 17 22.53 -1.69 7.04
N VAL A 18 21.73 -2.26 7.95
CA VAL A 18 21.03 -3.52 7.71
C VAL A 18 20.21 -3.31 6.46
N PRO A 19 20.53 -3.98 5.32
CA PRO A 19 19.73 -3.84 4.12
C PRO A 19 18.30 -4.22 4.47
N ASP A 20 17.32 -3.54 3.89
CA ASP A 20 15.91 -3.72 4.26
C ASP A 20 15.46 -5.17 3.95
N LEU A 21 15.57 -6.03 4.97
CA LEU A 21 15.22 -7.44 4.90
C LEU A 21 13.71 -7.64 4.79
N ARG A 22 12.91 -6.58 4.90
CA ARG A 22 11.44 -6.70 4.78
C ARG A 22 11.05 -7.12 3.39
N PHE A 23 11.69 -6.57 2.36
CA PHE A 23 11.42 -7.02 0.99
C PHE A 23 11.75 -8.50 0.82
N GLU A 24 12.92 -8.95 1.29
CA GLU A 24 13.32 -10.35 1.18
C GLU A 24 12.38 -11.29 1.95
N GLN A 25 11.99 -10.92 3.17
CA GLN A 25 11.07 -11.71 4.00
C GLN A 25 9.69 -11.81 3.36
N THR A 26 9.13 -10.68 2.91
CA THR A 26 7.83 -10.64 2.22
C THR A 26 7.90 -11.40 0.90
N PHE A 27 8.99 -11.25 0.15
CA PHE A 27 9.20 -11.96 -1.11
C PHE A 27 9.31 -13.47 -0.92
N ARG A 28 10.10 -13.94 0.07
CA ARG A 28 10.18 -15.37 0.43
C ARG A 28 8.82 -15.91 0.88
N GLN A 29 8.03 -15.12 1.61
CA GLN A 29 6.70 -15.52 2.05
C GLN A 29 5.70 -15.62 0.88
N SER A 30 5.72 -14.66 -0.05
CA SER A 30 4.92 -14.70 -1.29
C SER A 30 5.31 -15.86 -2.19
N LEU A 31 6.60 -16.12 -2.36
CA LEU A 31 7.12 -17.28 -3.10
C LEU A 31 6.65 -18.60 -2.51
N LYS A 32 6.80 -18.77 -1.19
CA LYS A 32 6.32 -19.99 -0.49
C LYS A 32 4.82 -20.16 -0.67
N ARG A 33 4.03 -19.09 -0.60
CA ARG A 33 2.57 -19.13 -0.78
C ARG A 33 2.15 -19.51 -2.19
N GLU A 34 2.79 -18.96 -3.22
CA GLU A 34 2.49 -19.27 -4.63
C GLU A 34 3.00 -20.67 -5.01
N ALA A 35 4.18 -21.06 -4.53
CA ALA A 35 4.69 -22.43 -4.70
C ALA A 35 3.75 -23.44 -4.04
N LEU A 36 3.26 -23.21 -2.83
CA LEU A 36 2.28 -24.09 -2.18
C LEU A 36 0.94 -24.14 -2.93
N LYS A 37 0.48 -23.03 -3.51
CA LYS A 37 -0.75 -23.01 -4.33
C LYS A 37 -0.59 -23.80 -5.62
N GLN A 38 0.53 -23.61 -6.33
CA GLN A 38 0.81 -24.36 -7.55
C GLN A 38 0.97 -25.84 -7.24
N ASN A 39 1.68 -26.21 -6.18
CA ASN A 39 1.85 -27.62 -5.79
C ASN A 39 0.58 -28.26 -5.27
N LYS A 40 -0.35 -27.54 -4.62
CA LYS A 40 -1.68 -28.10 -4.33
C LYS A 40 -2.49 -28.38 -5.61
N LEU A 41 -2.28 -27.59 -6.67
CA LEU A 41 -2.89 -27.82 -7.98
C LEU A 41 -2.19 -28.97 -8.73
N THR A 42 -0.87 -29.15 -8.61
CA THR A 42 -0.13 -30.27 -9.22
C THR A 42 -0.26 -31.59 -8.46
N LEU A 43 -0.26 -31.58 -7.12
CA LEU A 43 -0.46 -32.77 -6.28
C LEU A 43 -1.88 -33.32 -6.33
N SER A 44 -2.88 -32.48 -6.66
CA SER A 44 -4.23 -32.98 -6.95
C SER A 44 -4.32 -33.70 -8.30
N VAL A 45 -3.25 -33.64 -9.12
CA VAL A 45 -3.14 -34.29 -10.44
C VAL A 45 -2.12 -35.44 -10.43
N ALA A 46 -1.18 -35.49 -9.47
CA ALA A 46 -0.18 -36.55 -9.36
C ALA A 46 0.16 -36.85 -7.88
N ASP A 47 0.01 -38.10 -7.50
CA ASP A 47 0.21 -38.69 -6.17
C ASP A 47 1.27 -38.07 -5.23
N GLY A 48 0.83 -37.71 -4.02
CA GLY A 48 1.27 -38.41 -2.80
C GLY A 48 2.73 -38.36 -2.33
N SER A 49 3.62 -37.48 -2.81
CA SER A 49 4.96 -37.37 -2.21
C SER A 49 5.43 -35.94 -1.94
N VAL A 50 5.90 -35.74 -0.70
CA VAL A 50 6.46 -34.49 -0.17
C VAL A 50 7.87 -34.33 -0.73
N ILE A 51 7.99 -33.59 -1.83
CA ILE A 51 9.27 -33.11 -2.36
C ILE A 51 9.18 -31.60 -2.41
N ASP A 52 10.09 -30.93 -1.71
CA ASP A 52 10.20 -29.47 -1.72
C ASP A 52 10.28 -28.98 -3.18
N PRO A 53 9.29 -28.21 -3.64
CA PRO A 53 9.12 -27.98 -5.06
C PRO A 53 10.22 -27.06 -5.61
N PRO A 54 10.77 -27.37 -6.80
CA PRO A 54 11.80 -26.55 -7.40
C PRO A 54 11.28 -25.14 -7.67
N ILE A 55 11.89 -24.15 -7.03
CA ILE A 55 11.58 -22.73 -7.21
C ILE A 55 11.97 -22.35 -8.64
N THR A 56 11.02 -22.51 -9.55
CA THR A 56 11.20 -22.23 -10.97
C THR A 56 11.25 -20.70 -11.15
N PRO A 57 12.15 -20.13 -11.99
CA PRO A 57 12.27 -18.68 -12.19
C PRO A 57 10.97 -18.02 -12.64
N TYR A 58 10.07 -18.80 -13.25
CA TYR A 58 8.72 -18.38 -13.60
C TYR A 58 7.87 -17.95 -12.39
N VAL A 59 7.99 -18.64 -11.25
CA VAL A 59 7.24 -18.31 -10.02
C VAL A 59 7.76 -16.99 -9.44
N VAL A 60 9.08 -16.80 -9.48
CA VAL A 60 9.75 -15.55 -9.09
C VAL A 60 9.28 -14.39 -9.96
N ALA A 61 9.31 -14.52 -11.28
CA ALA A 61 8.86 -13.49 -12.20
C ALA A 61 7.39 -13.12 -11.99
N LYS A 62 6.51 -14.12 -11.79
CA LYS A 62 5.08 -13.90 -11.51
C LYS A 62 4.86 -13.14 -10.20
N VAL A 63 5.58 -13.51 -9.14
CA VAL A 63 5.48 -12.84 -7.83
C VAL A 63 5.98 -11.42 -7.91
N VAL A 64 7.13 -11.17 -8.55
CA VAL A 64 7.67 -9.82 -8.72
C VAL A 64 6.69 -8.96 -9.52
N PHE A 65 6.15 -9.46 -10.63
CA PHE A 65 5.20 -8.71 -11.43
C PHE A 65 3.93 -8.35 -10.64
N LYS A 66 3.38 -9.29 -9.86
CA LYS A 66 2.19 -9.03 -9.04
C LYS A 66 2.47 -8.08 -7.87
N ASP A 67 3.51 -8.37 -7.09
CA ASP A 67 3.74 -7.68 -5.82
C ASP A 67 4.44 -6.32 -6.03
N VAL A 68 5.33 -6.21 -7.02
CA VAL A 68 6.13 -4.99 -7.27
C VAL A 68 5.51 -4.07 -8.31
N LEU A 69 4.86 -4.61 -9.34
CA LEU A 69 4.28 -3.76 -10.41
C LEU A 69 2.77 -3.58 -10.25
N LEU A 70 2.03 -4.67 -10.02
CA LEU A 70 0.57 -4.60 -10.01
C LEU A 70 0.03 -3.88 -8.77
N SER A 71 0.59 -4.14 -7.59
CA SER A 71 0.14 -3.52 -6.33
C SER A 71 0.23 -1.98 -6.34
N PRO A 72 1.38 -1.33 -6.64
CA PRO A 72 1.44 0.13 -6.67
C PRO A 72 0.63 0.72 -7.84
N PHE A 73 0.49 0.01 -8.96
CA PHE A 73 -0.33 0.46 -10.08
C PHE A 73 -1.82 0.52 -9.70
N LEU A 74 -2.35 -0.55 -9.07
CA LEU A 74 -3.72 -0.57 -8.58
C LEU A 74 -3.96 0.52 -7.53
N GLN A 75 -3.00 0.72 -6.62
CA GLN A 75 -3.08 1.78 -5.63
C GLN A 75 -3.17 3.16 -6.30
N GLY A 76 -2.37 3.43 -7.34
CA GLY A 76 -2.41 4.69 -8.08
C GLY A 76 -3.73 4.91 -8.82
N VAL A 77 -4.24 3.88 -9.50
CA VAL A 77 -5.53 3.95 -10.22
C VAL A 77 -6.68 4.13 -9.22
N ALA A 78 -6.69 3.37 -8.12
CA ALA A 78 -7.72 3.48 -7.08
C ALA A 78 -7.72 4.86 -6.43
N LEU A 79 -6.56 5.42 -6.12
CA LEU A 79 -6.44 6.76 -5.54
C LEU A 79 -6.96 7.83 -6.52
N SER A 80 -6.64 7.68 -7.81
CA SER A 80 -7.08 8.61 -8.86
C SER A 80 -8.61 8.59 -9.00
N LEU A 81 -9.22 7.40 -9.02
CA LEU A 81 -10.67 7.25 -9.07
C LEU A 81 -11.33 7.80 -7.80
N PHE A 82 -10.73 7.56 -6.63
CA PHE A 82 -11.20 8.11 -5.37
C PHE A 82 -11.22 9.64 -5.40
N TYR A 83 -10.16 10.30 -5.90
CA TYR A 83 -10.14 11.76 -6.05
C TYR A 83 -11.20 12.27 -7.03
N MET A 84 -11.42 11.55 -8.13
CA MET A 84 -12.43 11.91 -9.11
C MET A 84 -13.85 11.82 -8.54
N ALA A 85 -14.13 10.80 -7.73
CA ALA A 85 -15.40 10.65 -7.01
C ALA A 85 -15.57 11.64 -5.84
N ALA A 86 -14.48 12.00 -5.17
CA ALA A 86 -14.50 12.92 -4.04
C ALA A 86 -14.90 14.35 -4.45
N ARG A 87 -14.60 14.78 -5.68
CA ARG A 87 -14.94 16.14 -6.16
C ARG A 87 -16.44 16.48 -6.12
N PRO A 88 -17.34 15.74 -6.79
CA PRO A 88 -18.78 16.03 -6.72
C PRO A 88 -19.34 15.80 -5.31
N TRP A 89 -18.79 14.83 -4.57
CA TRP A 89 -19.18 14.59 -3.17
C TRP A 89 -18.92 15.82 -2.30
N LEU A 90 -17.73 16.41 -2.40
CA LEU A 90 -17.40 17.62 -1.64
C LEU A 90 -18.25 18.83 -2.05
N GLN A 91 -18.61 18.94 -3.34
CA GLN A 91 -19.55 19.97 -3.80
C GLN A 91 -20.93 19.78 -3.15
N HIS A 92 -21.43 18.55 -3.10
CA HIS A 92 -22.70 18.23 -2.46
C HIS A 92 -22.66 18.47 -0.94
N CYS A 93 -21.58 18.08 -0.25
CA CYS A 93 -21.39 18.38 1.17
C CYS A 93 -21.36 19.89 1.43
N ARG A 94 -20.78 20.69 0.52
CA ARG A 94 -20.75 22.15 0.65
C ARG A 94 -22.15 22.75 0.54
N GLU A 95 -22.97 22.27 -0.38
CA GLU A 95 -24.36 22.71 -0.54
C GLU A 95 -25.24 22.28 0.63
N ALA A 96 -25.11 21.03 1.07
CA ALA A 96 -25.77 20.51 2.26
C ALA A 96 -25.39 21.33 3.51
N GLY A 97 -24.10 21.67 3.66
CA GLY A 97 -23.60 22.53 4.73
C GLY A 97 -24.22 23.92 4.69
N ARG A 98 -24.25 24.58 3.53
CA ARG A 98 -24.89 25.90 3.39
C ARG A 98 -26.38 25.86 3.72
N ASN A 99 -27.09 24.80 3.33
CA ASN A 99 -28.51 24.65 3.62
C ASN A 99 -28.75 24.37 5.10
N LEU A 100 -27.89 23.57 5.75
CA LEU A 100 -27.93 23.33 7.18
C LEU A 100 -27.69 24.63 7.96
N THR A 101 -26.66 25.40 7.60
CA THR A 101 -26.37 26.69 8.24
C THR A 101 -27.54 27.65 8.08
N LYS A 102 -28.14 27.75 6.90
CA LYS A 102 -29.34 28.60 6.69
C LYS A 102 -30.49 28.18 7.60
N ARG A 103 -30.76 26.88 7.75
CA ARG A 103 -31.83 26.36 8.61
C ARG A 103 -31.57 26.62 10.09
N ILE A 104 -30.33 26.41 10.54
CA ILE A 104 -29.92 26.70 11.92
C ILE A 104 -30.03 28.21 12.19
N LEU A 105 -29.52 29.04 11.28
CA LEU A 105 -29.54 30.50 11.42
C LEU A 105 -30.97 31.06 11.40
N SER A 106 -31.84 30.56 10.50
CA SER A 106 -33.25 30.94 10.48
C SER A 106 -34.01 30.48 11.73
N SER A 107 -33.61 29.35 12.31
CA SER A 107 -34.20 28.83 13.55
C SER A 107 -33.74 29.61 14.79
N LEU A 108 -32.53 30.17 14.78
CA LEU A 108 -31.95 30.87 15.94
C LEU A 108 -32.25 32.37 15.93
N PHE A 109 -32.22 33.03 14.76
CA PHE A 109 -32.32 34.48 14.66
C PHE A 109 -33.66 34.99 14.11
N GLY A 110 -34.60 34.10 13.78
CA GLY A 110 -35.87 34.46 13.12
C GLY A 110 -35.64 34.85 11.66
N GLY A 111 -36.60 34.54 10.78
CA GLY A 111 -36.46 34.57 9.31
C GLY A 111 -36.17 35.94 8.66
N ASP A 112 -36.05 37.03 9.43
CA ASP A 112 -36.08 38.40 8.90
C ASP A 112 -34.71 39.05 8.62
N LEU A 113 -33.59 38.42 8.99
CA LEU A 113 -32.26 39.02 8.74
C LEU A 113 -31.70 38.79 7.32
N ILE A 114 -32.41 38.08 6.44
CA ILE A 114 -32.01 37.87 5.05
C ILE A 114 -32.81 38.80 4.11
N HIS A 115 -32.85 40.09 4.44
CA HIS A 115 -33.18 41.11 3.44
C HIS A 115 -31.91 41.46 2.67
N ARG A 116 -31.74 40.87 1.48
CA ARG A 116 -30.69 41.26 0.52
C ARG A 116 -31.15 42.54 -0.16
N PRO A 117 -30.42 43.67 -0.10
CA PRO A 117 -30.78 44.82 -0.92
C PRO A 117 -30.68 44.43 -2.40
N PRO A 118 -31.56 44.97 -3.27
CA PRO A 118 -31.56 44.67 -4.69
C PRO A 118 -30.21 45.08 -5.28
N LYS A 119 -29.64 44.18 -6.09
CA LYS A 119 -28.42 44.45 -6.86
C LYS A 119 -28.79 45.53 -7.88
N ALA A 120 -28.31 46.76 -7.67
CA ALA A 120 -28.42 47.81 -8.67
C ALA A 120 -27.72 47.35 -9.95
N ILE A 121 -28.40 47.57 -11.07
CA ILE A 121 -28.03 47.20 -12.44
C ILE A 121 -26.76 47.92 -12.86
#